data_AF-A0A356SA43-F1
#
_entry.id   AF-A0A356SA43-F1
#
_cell.length_a   1.000
_cell.length_b   1.000
_cell.length_c   1.000
_cell.angle_alpha   90.00
_cell.angle_beta   90.00
_cell.angle_gamma   90.00
#
_symmetry.space_group_name_H-M   'P 1'
#
loop_
_entity.id
_entity.type
_entity.pdbx_description
1 polymer ?
#
loop_
_entity_poly.entity_id
_entity_poly.type
_entity_poly.pdbx_seq_one_letter_code
_entity_poly.pdbx_strand_id
1 'polypeptide(L)' 'TPFFATMRYLTIAGTFSLPEYGGNQNKIGYQIIGFEDRGAWAAPYGYYDADYMEKGE' A
#
# COMPACT_ATOMS: atom_id res chain seq x y z
N THR A 1 -0.58 -3.20 -30.29
CA THR A 1 0.85 -3.05 -30.68
C THR A 1 1.70 -2.98 -29.42
N PRO A 2 3.02 -3.25 -29.48
CA PRO A 2 3.91 -3.17 -28.31
C PRO A 2 3.88 -1.81 -27.60
N PHE A 3 3.82 -0.71 -28.36
CA PHE A 3 3.70 0.65 -27.81
C PHE A 3 2.53 0.80 -26.83
N PHE A 4 1.32 0.42 -27.23
CA PHE A 4 0.13 0.57 -26.37
C PHE A 4 0.18 -0.34 -25.14
N ALA A 5 0.78 -1.53 -25.26
CA ALA A 5 0.96 -2.43 -24.13
C ALA A 5 1.92 -1.82 -23.09
N THR A 6 3.05 -1.27 -23.54
CA THR A 6 4.02 -0.58 -22.66
C THR A 6 3.41 0.65 -22.02
N MET A 7 2.71 1.48 -22.78
CA MET A 7 2.01 2.66 -22.26
C MET A 7 1.02 2.27 -21.15
N ARG A 8 0.16 1.28 -21.41
CA ARG A 8 -0.80 0.78 -20.41
C ARG A 8 -0.10 0.28 -19.15
N TYR A 9 0.97 -0.50 -19.32
CA TYR A 9 1.74 -1.01 -18.19
C TYR A 9 2.32 0.12 -17.34
N LEU A 10 2.98 1.10 -17.96
CA LEU A 10 3.60 2.21 -17.24
C LEU A 10 2.56 3.11 -16.55
N THR A 11 1.40 3.33 -17.16
CA THR A 11 0.30 4.05 -16.51
C THR A 11 -0.15 3.33 -15.25
N ILE A 12 -0.43 2.04 -15.32
CA ILE A 12 -0.84 1.24 -14.15
C ILE A 12 0.27 1.25 -13.10
N ALA A 13 1.51 0.99 -13.49
CA ALA A 13 2.65 1.01 -12.57
C ALA A 13 2.77 2.35 -11.85
N GLY A 14 2.70 3.48 -12.57
CA GLY A 14 2.76 4.82 -11.99
C GLY A 14 1.57 5.13 -11.06
N THR A 15 0.35 4.74 -11.45
CA THR A 15 -0.86 4.95 -10.66
C THR A 15 -0.81 4.25 -9.30
N PHE A 16 -0.14 3.10 -9.19
CA PHE A 16 -0.14 2.29 -7.96
C PHE A 16 1.22 2.19 -7.25
N SER A 17 2.26 2.86 -7.75
CA SER A 17 3.56 2.99 -7.06
C SER A 17 3.46 3.82 -5.78
N LEU A 18 4.45 3.76 -4.88
CA LEU A 18 4.45 4.63 -3.70
C LEU A 18 4.63 6.11 -4.11
N PRO A 19 3.96 7.06 -3.42
CA PRO A 19 4.12 8.49 -3.70
C PRO A 19 5.57 8.98 -3.59
N GLU A 20 6.36 8.39 -2.68
CA GLU A 20 7.77 8.74 -2.47
C GLU A 20 8.65 8.54 -3.72
N TYR A 21 8.25 7.63 -4.61
CA TYR A 21 8.94 7.39 -5.89
C TYR A 21 8.38 8.25 -7.03
N GLY A 22 7.55 9.25 -6.74
CA GLY A 22 6.95 10.16 -7.73
C GLY A 22 5.69 9.61 -8.41
N GLY A 23 5.16 8.47 -7.95
CA GLY A 23 3.90 7.87 -8.42
C GLY A 23 2.68 8.32 -7.60
N ASN A 24 1.57 7.58 -7.73
CA ASN A 24 0.35 7.59 -6.91
C ASN A 24 0.14 8.80 -5.96
N GLN A 25 0.02 10.00 -6.53
CA GLN A 25 -0.10 11.22 -5.73
C GLN A 25 -1.33 11.14 -4.84
N ASN A 26 -1.16 11.52 -3.56
CA ASN A 26 -2.21 11.46 -2.53
C ASN A 26 -2.83 10.07 -2.34
N LYS A 27 -2.15 9.00 -2.79
CA LYS A 27 -2.62 7.61 -2.71
C LYS A 27 -3.95 7.37 -3.44
N ILE A 28 -4.28 8.17 -4.46
CA ILE A 28 -5.54 8.07 -5.23
C ILE A 28 -5.73 6.69 -5.88
N GLY A 29 -4.66 6.11 -6.42
CA GLY A 29 -4.68 4.75 -6.97
C GLY A 29 -5.23 3.76 -5.96
N TYR A 30 -4.80 3.84 -4.70
CA TYR A 30 -5.27 2.93 -3.65
C TYR A 30 -6.77 3.10 -3.37
N GLN A 31 -7.26 4.34 -3.37
CA GLN A 31 -8.68 4.62 -3.20
C GLN A 31 -9.54 4.02 -4.33
N ILE A 32 -9.05 4.07 -5.58
CA ILE A 32 -9.77 3.50 -6.75
C ILE A 32 -10.01 2.00 -6.59
N ILE A 33 -9.06 1.28 -6.00
CA ILE A 33 -9.15 -0.17 -5.82
C ILE A 33 -9.63 -0.59 -4.42
N GLY A 34 -10.00 0.37 -3.57
CA GLY A 34 -10.41 0.10 -2.19
C GLY A 34 -9.29 -0.42 -1.29
N PHE A 35 -8.02 -0.13 -1.63
CA PHE A 35 -6.88 -0.48 -0.79
C PHE A 35 -6.70 0.55 0.32
N GLU A 36 -6.63 0.08 1.56
CA GLU A 36 -6.33 0.91 2.73
C GLU A 36 -4.87 0.74 3.15
N ASP A 37 -4.11 1.82 3.03
CA ASP A 37 -2.71 1.87 3.47
C ASP A 37 -2.63 2.06 5.00
N ARG A 38 -2.76 0.96 5.73
CA ARG A 38 -2.81 0.97 7.21
C ARG A 38 -1.44 1.06 7.89
N GLY A 39 -0.32 1.08 7.15
CA GLY A 39 1.05 1.28 7.67
C GLY A 39 1.59 0.22 8.64
N ALA A 40 0.72 -0.50 9.33
CA ALA A 40 1.01 -1.62 10.22
C ALA A 40 -0.20 -2.55 10.23
N TRP A 41 0.01 -3.80 9.84
CA TRP A 41 -0.94 -4.86 10.12
C TRP A 41 -0.62 -5.36 11.52
N ALA A 42 -1.23 -4.76 12.55
CA ALA A 42 -1.25 -5.42 13.84
C ALA A 42 -1.96 -6.76 13.64
N ALA A 43 -1.31 -7.87 13.97
CA ALA A 43 -1.93 -9.17 13.84
C ALA A 43 -3.26 -9.15 14.64
N PRO A 44 -4.37 -9.68 14.09
CA PRO A 44 -5.66 -9.67 14.78
C PRO A 44 -5.65 -10.49 16.08
N TYR A 45 -4.56 -11.21 16.36
CA TYR A 45 -4.34 -12.01 17.56
C TYR A 45 -3.63 -11.26 18.69
N GLY A 46 -3.43 -9.94 18.56
CA GLY A 46 -2.77 -9.10 19.55
C GLY A 46 -3.40 -9.11 20.95
N TYR A 47 -4.52 -9.79 21.19
CA TYR A 47 -5.04 -10.04 22.54
C TYR A 47 -4.03 -10.81 23.40
N TYR A 48 -3.27 -11.75 22.83
CA TYR A 48 -2.28 -12.53 23.59
C TYR A 48 -0.91 -11.84 23.67
N ASP A 49 -0.58 -10.99 22.69
CA ASP A 49 0.67 -10.22 22.65
C ASP A 49 0.53 -8.83 23.31
N ALA A 50 -0.69 -8.42 23.70
CA ALA A 50 -0.95 -7.13 24.34
C ALA A 50 -0.16 -6.96 25.64
N ASP A 51 -0.17 -8.00 26.48
CA ASP A 51 0.57 -8.01 27.75
C ASP A 51 2.10 -7.94 27.53
N TYR A 52 2.60 -8.50 26.43
CA TYR A 52 4.01 -8.45 26.05
C TYR A 52 4.42 -7.06 25.54
N MET A 53 3.58 -6.44 24.71
CA MET A 53 3.81 -5.08 24.19
C MET A 53 3.65 -4.00 25.28
N GLU A 54 2.80 -4.22 26.29
CA GLU A 54 2.62 -3.31 27.44
C GLU A 54 3.79 -3.37 28.44
N LYS A 55 4.39 -4.55 28.63
CA LYS A 55 5.50 -4.75 29.59
C LYS A 55 6.88 -4.40 29.04
N GLY A 56 7.03 -4.24 27.73
CA GLY A 56 8.22 -3.65 27.11
C GLY A 56 9.53 -4.40 27.41
N GLU A 57 9.58 -5.71 27.16
CA GLU A 57 10.84 -6.47 27.09
C GLU A 57 11.37 -6.58 25.65
#